data_AF-X1UPB3-F1
#
_entry.id   AF-X1UPB3-F1
#
_cell.length_a   1.000
_cell.length_b   1.000
_cell.length_c   1.000
_cell.angle_alpha   90.00
_cell.angle_beta   90.00
_cell.angle_gamma   90.00
#
_symmetry.space_group_name_H-M   'P 1'
#
loop_
_entity.id
_entity.type
_entity.pdbx_description
1 polymer ?
#
loop_
_entity_poly.entity_id
_entity_poly.type
_entity_poly.pdbx_seq_one_letter_code
_entity_poly.pdbx_strand_id
1 'polypeptide(L)'
;RQFTMADCLDCGLLEQYRAYTYPYQLSGRLADLRERIASRNIDGLIHYTQAFCYRQIYDLLIKRHLDLPVLSLEGENPGPLDARSRLRIEAFIETLVARKRR
;
A
#
# COMPACT_ATOMS: atom_id res chain seq x y z
N ARG A 1 -10.17 5.21 2.49
CA ARG A 1 -9.43 4.09 3.14
C ARG A 1 -9.73 2.85 2.30
N GLN A 2 -8.74 2.14 1.75
CA GLN A 2 -8.99 1.08 0.73
C GLN A 2 -9.65 -0.21 1.27
N PHE A 3 -9.78 -0.37 2.59
CA PHE A 3 -10.49 -1.48 3.25
C PHE A 3 -11.79 -1.02 3.90
N THR A 4 -12.42 0.02 3.34
CA THR A 4 -13.66 0.60 3.87
C THR A 4 -14.50 1.08 2.70
N MET A 5 -15.82 0.88 2.78
CA MET A 5 -16.80 1.40 1.82
C MET A 5 -17.13 2.88 2.09
N ALA A 6 -16.10 3.72 2.19
CA ALA A 6 -16.25 5.12 2.61
C ALA A 6 -16.21 6.14 1.46
N ASP A 7 -15.98 5.69 0.23
CA ASP A 7 -15.80 6.58 -0.91
C ASP A 7 -17.14 7.05 -1.52
N CYS A 8 -18.28 6.46 -1.10
CA CYS A 8 -19.62 6.82 -1.56
C CYS A 8 -20.64 6.47 -0.45
N LEU A 9 -20.89 7.42 0.47
CA LEU A 9 -21.77 7.21 1.62
C LEU A 9 -23.22 7.61 1.33
N ASP A 10 -23.43 8.53 0.39
CA ASP A 10 -24.76 9.08 0.06
C ASP A 10 -25.44 8.35 -1.11
N CYS A 11 -24.83 7.27 -1.61
CA CYS A 11 -25.36 6.46 -2.69
C CYS A 11 -26.03 5.17 -2.19
N GLY A 12 -26.66 4.45 -3.11
CA GLY A 12 -27.20 3.12 -2.84
C GLY A 12 -26.10 2.12 -2.48
N LEU A 13 -26.48 1.06 -1.74
CA LEU A 13 -25.55 0.01 -1.31
C LEU A 13 -24.84 -0.68 -2.49
N LEU A 14 -25.53 -0.84 -3.62
CA LEU A 14 -24.96 -1.45 -4.81
C LEU A 14 -23.83 -0.60 -5.38
N GLU A 15 -24.04 0.70 -5.50
CA GLU A 15 -23.08 1.68 -5.99
C GLU A 15 -21.89 1.76 -5.03
N GLN A 16 -22.16 1.81 -3.73
CA GLN A 16 -21.14 1.79 -2.68
C GLN A 16 -20.27 0.52 -2.76
N TYR A 17 -20.87 -0.66 -2.98
CA TYR A 17 -20.14 -1.91 -3.14
C TYR A 17 -19.32 -1.94 -4.44
N ARG A 18 -19.85 -1.41 -5.54
CA ARG A 18 -19.13 -1.30 -6.82
C ARG A 18 -17.91 -0.39 -6.74
N ALA A 19 -17.95 0.63 -5.88
CA ALA A 19 -16.82 1.52 -5.62
C ALA A 19 -15.76 0.88 -4.70
N TYR A 20 -16.07 -0.21 -4.00
CA TYR A 20 -15.15 -0.84 -3.06
C TYR A 20 -13.98 -1.52 -3.81
N THR A 21 -12.79 -0.91 -3.77
CA THR A 21 -11.64 -1.33 -4.59
C THR A 21 -10.94 -2.63 -4.15
N TYR A 22 -11.26 -3.16 -2.97
CA TYR A 22 -10.62 -4.35 -2.39
C TYR A 22 -10.82 -5.68 -3.18
N PRO A 23 -12.04 -6.04 -3.64
CA PRO A 23 -12.29 -7.27 -4.41
C PRO A 23 -11.76 -7.25 -5.86
N TYR A 24 -11.41 -6.10 -6.40
CA TYR A 24 -11.01 -5.98 -7.82
C TYR A 24 -9.54 -6.35 -8.07
N GLN A 25 -9.22 -6.52 -9.36
CA GLN A 25 -7.89 -6.91 -9.85
C GLN A 25 -6.80 -5.89 -9.48
N LEU A 26 -5.55 -6.34 -9.51
CA LEU A 26 -4.37 -5.50 -9.20
C LEU A 26 -4.29 -4.23 -10.07
N SER A 27 -4.73 -4.28 -11.33
CA SER A 27 -4.72 -3.11 -12.23
C SER A 27 -5.50 -1.92 -11.66
N GLY A 28 -6.72 -2.16 -11.15
CA GLY A 28 -7.53 -1.14 -10.49
C GLY A 28 -6.87 -0.61 -9.22
N ARG A 29 -6.23 -1.48 -8.45
CA ARG A 29 -5.45 -1.08 -7.27
C ARG A 29 -4.24 -0.21 -7.62
N LEU A 30 -3.51 -0.53 -8.69
CA LEU A 30 -2.38 0.28 -9.14
C LEU A 30 -2.82 1.66 -9.60
N ALA A 31 -3.97 1.77 -10.27
CA ALA A 31 -4.54 3.05 -10.65
C ALA A 31 -4.88 3.92 -9.43
N ASP A 32 -5.62 3.36 -8.45
CA ASP A 32 -5.96 4.08 -7.21
C ASP A 32 -4.71 4.44 -6.39
N LEU A 33 -3.70 3.55 -6.33
CA LEU A 33 -2.43 3.86 -5.67
C LEU A 33 -1.73 5.06 -6.32
N ARG A 34 -1.62 5.10 -7.65
CA ARG A 34 -0.98 6.21 -8.37
C ARG A 34 -1.67 7.54 -8.11
N GLU A 35 -3.00 7.56 -8.14
CA GLU A 35 -3.80 8.75 -7.84
C GLU A 35 -3.56 9.23 -6.40
N ARG A 36 -3.60 8.31 -5.42
CA ARG A 36 -3.38 8.65 -4.00
C ARG A 36 -1.96 9.07 -3.70
N ILE A 37 -0.97 8.50 -4.39
CA ILE A 37 0.43 8.88 -4.31
C ILE A 37 0.60 10.33 -4.78
N ALA A 38 0.06 10.65 -5.97
CA ALA A 38 0.18 11.97 -6.56
C ALA A 38 -0.55 13.05 -5.73
N SER A 39 -1.82 12.79 -5.38
CA SER A 39 -2.66 13.75 -4.64
C SER A 39 -2.16 14.08 -3.23
N ARG A 40 -1.33 13.22 -2.63
CA ARG A 40 -0.80 13.40 -1.26
C ARG A 40 0.70 13.66 -1.22
N ASN A 41 1.35 13.72 -2.39
CA ASN A 41 2.80 13.84 -2.51
C ASN A 41 3.55 12.79 -1.66
N ILE A 42 3.19 11.51 -1.84
CA ILE A 42 3.75 10.40 -1.05
C ILE A 42 5.19 10.12 -1.48
N ASP A 43 6.10 10.12 -0.52
CA ASP A 43 7.53 9.89 -0.75
C ASP A 43 7.93 8.42 -0.86
N GLY A 44 7.15 7.54 -0.23
CA GLY A 44 7.44 6.12 -0.08
C GLY A 44 6.19 5.32 0.27
N LEU A 45 6.12 4.07 -0.16
CA LEU A 45 4.99 3.18 0.11
C LEU A 45 5.45 1.97 0.94
N ILE A 46 4.73 1.66 2.00
CA ILE A 46 4.87 0.37 2.69
C ILE A 46 3.74 -0.54 2.22
N HIS A 47 4.08 -1.59 1.48
CA HIS A 47 3.14 -2.65 1.12
C HIS A 47 3.15 -3.71 2.22
N TYR A 48 2.18 -3.62 3.13
CA TYR A 48 2.00 -4.58 4.20
C TYR A 48 1.03 -5.69 3.78
N THR A 49 1.44 -6.94 3.95
CA THR A 49 0.61 -8.12 3.69
C THR A 49 0.52 -9.01 4.91
N GLN A 50 -0.60 -9.71 5.08
CA GLN A 50 -0.70 -10.76 6.08
C GLN A 50 0.16 -11.98 5.67
N ALA A 51 0.66 -12.72 6.67
CA ALA A 51 1.36 -13.97 6.44
C ALA A 51 0.54 -14.96 5.58
N PHE A 52 1.20 -15.63 4.65
CA PHE A 52 0.59 -16.56 3.69
C PHE A 52 -0.51 -15.96 2.79
N CYS A 53 -0.55 -14.63 2.63
CA CYS A 53 -1.47 -13.99 1.70
C CYS A 53 -0.95 -14.06 0.26
N TYR A 54 -1.74 -14.60 -0.68
CA TYR A 54 -1.36 -14.65 -2.10
C TYR A 54 -0.98 -13.29 -2.71
N ARG A 55 -1.43 -12.19 -2.08
CA ARG A 55 -1.13 -10.80 -2.50
C ARG A 55 0.36 -10.46 -2.37
N GLN A 56 1.16 -11.26 -1.66
CA GLN A 56 2.63 -11.17 -1.68
C GLN A 56 3.21 -11.26 -3.10
N ILE A 57 2.56 -12.01 -4.00
CA ILE A 57 2.96 -12.10 -5.41
C ILE A 57 2.90 -10.71 -6.10
N TYR A 58 2.04 -9.81 -5.62
CA TYR A 58 1.89 -8.47 -6.18
C TYR A 58 3.04 -7.53 -5.82
N ASP A 59 3.88 -7.86 -4.84
CA ASP A 59 5.03 -7.04 -4.42
C ASP A 59 5.93 -6.64 -5.59
N LEU A 60 6.27 -7.61 -6.44
CA LEU A 60 7.12 -7.40 -7.61
C LEU A 60 6.45 -6.45 -8.61
N LEU A 61 5.14 -6.62 -8.81
CA LEU A 61 4.37 -5.80 -9.74
C LEU A 61 4.22 -4.37 -9.21
N ILE A 62 3.94 -4.19 -7.91
CA ILE A 62 3.84 -2.88 -7.27
C ILE A 62 5.18 -2.14 -7.40
N LYS A 63 6.31 -2.80 -7.07
CA LYS A 63 7.65 -2.21 -7.20
C LYS A 63 8.00 -1.84 -8.63
N ARG A 64 7.54 -2.60 -9.63
CA ARG A 64 7.82 -2.33 -11.05
C ARG A 64 7.00 -1.15 -11.60
N HIS A 65 5.79 -0.93 -11.08
CA HIS A 65 4.81 -0.01 -11.69
C HIS A 65 4.62 1.31 -10.95
N LEU A 66 5.28 1.50 -9.80
CA LEU A 66 5.22 2.74 -9.02
C LEU A 66 6.59 3.43 -9.02
N ASP A 67 6.59 4.74 -9.25
CA ASP A 67 7.81 5.55 -9.41
C ASP A 67 8.38 6.07 -8.08
N LEU A 68 8.22 5.31 -7.00
CA LEU A 68 8.68 5.66 -5.65
C LEU A 68 9.24 4.44 -4.90
N PRO A 69 10.05 4.65 -3.86
CA PRO A 69 10.55 3.56 -3.03
C PRO A 69 9.41 2.78 -2.36
N VAL A 70 9.42 1.45 -2.48
CA VAL A 70 8.43 0.57 -1.87
C VAL A 70 9.08 -0.43 -0.92
N LEU A 71 8.65 -0.46 0.34
CA LEU A 71 9.02 -1.47 1.33
C LEU A 71 7.90 -2.50 1.48
N SER A 72 8.22 -3.77 1.25
CA SER A 72 7.29 -4.88 1.54
C SER A 72 7.45 -5.35 2.98
N LEU A 73 6.38 -5.41 3.76
CA LEU A 73 6.38 -6.00 5.10
C LEU A 73 5.33 -7.09 5.20
N GLU A 74 5.62 -8.10 6.01
CA GLU A 74 4.71 -9.21 6.29
C GLU A 74 4.48 -9.26 7.81
N GLY A 75 3.25 -9.53 8.22
CA GLY A 75 2.91 -9.74 9.62
C GLY A 75 1.66 -10.59 9.77
N GLU A 76 1.31 -10.96 10.99
CA GLU A 76 0.18 -11.84 11.24
C GLU A 76 -0.69 -11.28 12.35
N ASN A 77 -0.22 -11.39 13.59
CA ASN A 77 -0.95 -10.92 14.76
C ASN A 77 -0.54 -9.50 15.15
N PRO A 78 -1.46 -8.70 15.72
CA PRO A 78 -1.12 -7.42 16.33
C PRO A 78 -0.06 -7.62 17.42
N GLY A 79 1.01 -6.82 17.37
CA GLY A 79 2.10 -6.91 18.34
C GLY A 79 3.23 -5.94 18.03
N PRO A 80 4.29 -5.93 18.88
CA PRO A 80 5.50 -5.18 18.60
C PRO A 80 6.14 -5.64 17.29
N LEU A 81 6.83 -4.72 16.61
CA LEU A 81 7.64 -5.07 15.44
C LEU A 81 8.80 -5.98 15.86
N ASP A 82 9.01 -7.05 15.10
CA ASP A 82 10.22 -7.84 15.22
C ASP A 82 11.45 -7.02 14.82
N ALA A 83 12.62 -7.40 15.33
CA ALA A 83 13.86 -6.66 15.12
C ALA A 83 14.21 -6.49 13.63
N ARG A 84 13.88 -7.48 12.80
CA ARG A 84 14.14 -7.43 11.35
C ARG A 84 13.22 -6.44 10.66
N SER A 85 11.91 -6.46 10.94
CA SER A 85 10.98 -5.47 10.39
C SER A 85 11.33 -4.05 10.82
N ARG A 86 11.71 -3.86 12.09
CA ARG A 86 12.18 -2.57 12.61
C ARG A 86 13.39 -2.04 11.84
N LEU A 87 14.44 -2.84 11.69
CA LEU A 87 15.65 -2.45 10.97
C LEU A 87 15.36 -2.09 9.50
N ARG A 88 14.46 -2.83 8.86
CA ARG A 88 14.05 -2.57 7.46
C ARG A 88 13.29 -1.26 7.32
N ILE A 89 12.44 -0.91 8.29
CA ILE A 89 11.74 0.39 8.32
C ILE A 89 12.76 1.52 8.52
N GLU A 90 13.70 1.37 9.46
CA GLU A 90 14.77 2.35 9.70
C GLU A 90 15.58 2.63 8.42
N ALA A 91 16.08 1.58 7.76
CA ALA A 91 16.82 1.70 6.50
C ALA A 91 15.97 2.29 5.34
N PHE A 92 14.67 1.98 5.32
CA PHE A 92 13.75 2.55 4.33
C PHE A 92 13.58 4.05 4.53
N ILE A 93 13.42 4.52 5.78
CA ILE A 93 13.34 5.94 6.10
C ILE A 93 14.62 6.67 5.68
N GLU A 94 15.80 6.11 5.94
CA GLU A 94 17.08 6.69 5.49
C GLU A 94 17.12 6.85 3.96
N THR A 95 16.62 5.85 3.22
CA THR A 95 16.51 5.91 1.76
C THR A 95 15.62 7.07 1.30
N LEU A 96 14.47 7.27 1.97
CA LEU A 96 13.56 8.39 1.67
C LEU A 96 14.22 9.74 1.94
N VAL A 97 14.90 9.87 3.09
CA VAL A 97 15.62 11.11 3.46
C VAL A 97 16.74 11.40 2.46
N ALA A 98 17.52 10.40 2.06
CA ALA A 98 18.60 10.57 1.09
C ALA A 98 18.06 11.01 -0.29
N ARG A 99 16.91 10.47 -0.72
CA ARG A 99 16.27 10.84 -1.99
C ARG A 99 15.75 12.27 -1.99
N LYS A 100 15.20 12.78 -0.88
CA LYS A 100 14.74 14.17 -0.77
C LYS A 100 15.84 15.22 -0.80
N ARG A 101 17.07 14.83 -0.45
CA ARG A 101 18.24 15.73 -0.45
C ARG A 101 18.87 15.88 -1.84
N ARG A 102 18.49 15.05 -2.80
CA ARG A 102 18.91 15.13 -4.20
C ARG A 102 17.95 16.02 -4.97
#